data_AF-A0A536RP54-F1
#
_entry.id   AF-A0A536RP54-F1
#
_cell.length_a   1.000
_cell.length_b   1.000
_cell.length_c   1.000
_cell.angle_alpha   90.00
_cell.angle_beta   90.00
_cell.angle_gamma   90.00
#
_symmetry.space_group_name_H-M   'P 1'
#
loop_
_entity.id
_entity.type
_entity.pdbx_description
1 polymer ?
#
loop_
_entity_poly.entity_id
_entity_poly.type
_entity_poly.pdbx_seq_one_letter_code
_entity_poly.pdbx_strand_id
1 'polypeptide(L)'
;MDSPQPTAEQARTALEEAGRRAAEVRRSDRQLAWMLGAVVAAYLFAGAVISVSPHQGTTYSGAAVALMLATAIVASVVIGLRIRAYTRAGIILYFSTIIAFNVWNAAVTGVSILTRFWASGQPIYHFGMSVAVGVIPLVIGMIVLARRA
;
A
#
# COMPACT_ATOMS: atom_id res chain seq x y z
N MET A 1 46.62 18.52 -5.85
CA MET A 1 45.69 19.17 -6.79
C MET A 1 44.51 19.62 -5.96
N ASP A 2 44.54 20.88 -5.52
CA ASP A 2 43.46 21.44 -4.71
C ASP A 2 42.23 21.60 -5.59
N SER A 3 41.14 20.94 -5.22
CA SER A 3 39.85 21.15 -5.88
C SER A 3 39.44 22.61 -5.62
N PRO A 4 39.10 23.40 -6.65
CA PRO A 4 38.71 24.79 -6.46
C PRO A 4 37.57 24.86 -5.45
N GLN A 5 37.75 25.61 -4.35
CA GLN A 5 36.66 25.81 -3.40
C GLN A 5 35.50 26.47 -4.13
N PRO A 6 34.28 25.90 -4.06
CA PRO A 6 33.13 26.47 -4.75
C PRO A 6 32.89 27.88 -4.24
N THR A 7 32.70 28.80 -5.18
CA THR A 7 32.31 30.18 -4.84
C THR A 7 30.98 30.16 -4.09
N ALA A 8 30.74 31.16 -3.22
CA ALA A 8 29.51 31.22 -2.42
C ALA A 8 28.23 31.17 -3.28
N GLU A 9 28.30 31.67 -4.52
CA GLU A 9 27.22 31.63 -5.51
C GLU A 9 27.01 30.22 -6.09
N GLN A 10 28.09 29.48 -6.38
CA GLN A 10 28.02 28.07 -6.77
C GLN A 10 27.45 27.21 -5.63
N ALA A 11 27.82 27.49 -4.38
CA ALA A 11 27.27 26.79 -3.21
C ALA A 11 25.77 27.03 -3.04
N ARG A 12 25.28 28.27 -3.22
CA ARG A 12 23.85 28.60 -3.17
C ARG A 12 23.06 27.91 -4.28
N THR A 13 23.58 27.95 -5.50
CA THR A 13 22.94 27.29 -6.65
C THR A 13 22.85 25.78 -6.46
N ALA A 14 23.93 25.14 -5.97
CA ALA A 14 23.94 23.71 -5.67
C ALA A 14 22.94 23.32 -4.57
N LEU A 15 22.76 24.17 -3.55
CA LEU A 15 21.76 23.96 -2.50
C LEU A 15 20.33 24.08 -3.02
N GLU A 16 20.05 25.05 -3.89
CA GLU A 16 18.74 25.21 -4.52
C GLU A 16 18.40 24.03 -5.43
N GLU A 17 19.35 23.56 -6.25
CA GLU A 17 19.18 22.37 -7.08
C GLU A 17 18.97 21.11 -6.25
N ALA A 18 19.74 20.93 -5.17
CA ALA A 18 19.57 19.83 -4.25
C ALA A 18 18.17 19.87 -3.58
N GLY A 19 17.70 21.06 -3.20
CA GLY A 19 16.36 21.28 -2.66
C GLY A 19 15.25 20.91 -3.64
N ARG A 20 15.36 21.34 -4.92
CA ARG A 20 14.40 20.99 -5.97
C ARG A 20 14.35 19.48 -6.21
N ARG A 21 15.51 18.83 -6.34
CA ARG A 21 15.59 17.37 -6.51
C ARG A 21 15.00 16.63 -5.30
N ALA A 22 15.29 17.08 -4.08
CA ALA A 22 14.71 16.49 -2.87
C ALA A 22 13.19 16.64 -2.83
N ALA A 23 12.63 17.77 -3.27
CA ALA A 23 11.19 17.98 -3.34
C ALA A 23 10.51 17.07 -4.38
N GLU A 24 11.14 16.88 -5.56
CA GLU A 24 10.65 15.96 -6.59
C GLU A 24 10.62 14.50 -6.12
N VAL A 25 11.68 14.06 -5.42
CA VAL A 25 11.76 12.72 -4.84
C VAL A 25 10.70 12.52 -3.76
N ARG A 26 10.50 13.49 -2.85
CA ARG A 26 9.41 13.44 -1.86
C ARG A 26 8.04 13.34 -2.51
N ARG A 27 7.79 14.12 -3.56
CA ARG A 27 6.51 14.06 -4.30
C ARG A 27 6.28 12.69 -4.92
N SER A 28 7.35 12.07 -5.42
CA SER A 28 7.31 10.71 -5.96
C SER A 28 7.05 9.68 -4.86
N ASP A 29 7.74 9.76 -3.72
CA ASP A 29 7.49 8.88 -2.56
C ASP A 29 6.05 9.00 -2.02
N ARG A 30 5.43 10.19 -2.10
CA ARG A 30 4.01 10.38 -1.76
C ARG A 30 3.07 9.57 -2.66
N GLN A 31 3.47 9.26 -3.90
CA GLN A 31 2.68 8.40 -4.78
C GLN A 31 2.59 6.97 -4.22
N LEU A 32 3.63 6.47 -3.55
CA LEU A 32 3.60 5.14 -2.90
C LEU A 32 2.55 5.06 -1.79
N ALA A 33 2.38 6.14 -1.02
CA ALA A 33 1.31 6.24 -0.03
C ALA A 33 -0.07 6.18 -0.68
N TRP A 34 -0.29 6.92 -1.77
CA TRP A 34 -1.55 6.89 -2.51
C TRP A 34 -1.83 5.52 -3.13
N MET A 35 -0.79 4.81 -3.61
CA MET A 35 -0.93 3.44 -4.12
C MET A 35 -1.38 2.49 -3.01
N LEU A 36 -0.81 2.56 -1.80
CA LEU A 36 -1.30 1.78 -0.66
C LEU A 36 -2.74 2.14 -0.31
N GLY A 37 -3.10 3.43 -0.34
CA GLY A 37 -4.47 3.88 -0.13
C GLY A 37 -5.46 3.28 -1.15
N ALA A 38 -5.06 3.19 -2.42
CA ALA A 38 -5.85 2.53 -3.45
C ALA A 38 -6.01 1.03 -3.19
N VAL A 39 -4.95 0.35 -2.73
CA VAL A 39 -5.02 -1.07 -2.33
C VAL A 39 -5.96 -1.27 -1.13
N VAL A 40 -5.89 -0.40 -0.11
CA VAL A 40 -6.84 -0.41 1.02
C VAL A 40 -8.27 -0.27 0.53
N ALA A 41 -8.54 0.73 -0.31
CA ALA A 41 -9.88 0.98 -0.83
C ALA A 41 -10.41 -0.21 -1.65
N ALA A 42 -9.58 -0.79 -2.52
CA ALA A 42 -9.94 -1.97 -3.30
C ALA A 42 -10.24 -3.19 -2.41
N TYR A 43 -9.44 -3.40 -1.36
CA TYR A 43 -9.63 -4.51 -0.42
C TYR A 43 -10.91 -4.36 0.41
N LEU A 44 -11.17 -3.15 0.93
CA LEU A 44 -12.40 -2.85 1.66
C LEU A 44 -13.63 -3.00 0.77
N PHE A 45 -13.56 -2.53 -0.48
CA PHE A 45 -14.64 -2.68 -1.45
C PHE A 45 -14.93 -4.16 -1.75
N ALA A 46 -13.88 -4.96 -2.01
CA ALA A 46 -14.02 -6.39 -2.21
C ALA A 46 -14.65 -7.07 -0.98
N GLY A 47 -14.19 -6.74 0.22
CA GLY A 47 -14.76 -7.27 1.46
C GLY A 47 -16.22 -6.90 1.67
N ALA A 48 -16.61 -5.66 1.34
CA ALA A 48 -18.00 -5.20 1.43
C ALA A 48 -18.91 -5.98 0.46
N VAL A 49 -18.46 -6.15 -0.81
CA VAL A 49 -19.20 -6.93 -1.82
C VAL A 49 -19.40 -8.38 -1.37
N ILE A 50 -18.35 -9.03 -0.85
CA ILE A 50 -18.42 -10.40 -0.35
C ILE A 50 -19.32 -10.50 0.88
N SER A 51 -19.28 -9.51 1.78
CA SER A 51 -20.10 -9.48 2.99
C SER A 51 -21.60 -9.38 2.68
N VAL A 52 -22.00 -8.69 1.61
CA VAL A 52 -23.40 -8.52 1.20
C VAL A 52 -23.96 -9.79 0.51
N SER A 53 -23.10 -10.67 -0.01
CA SER A 53 -23.52 -11.90 -0.67
C SER A 53 -22.54 -13.06 -0.41
N PRO A 54 -22.57 -13.63 0.81
CA PRO A 54 -21.58 -14.60 1.27
C PRO A 54 -21.75 -16.02 0.68
N HIS A 55 -22.73 -16.24 -0.20
CA HIS A 55 -22.95 -17.54 -0.82
C HIS A 55 -21.86 -17.80 -1.86
N GLN A 56 -21.18 -18.96 -1.77
CA GLN A 56 -20.18 -19.36 -2.75
C GLN A 56 -20.80 -19.41 -4.16
N GLY A 57 -20.16 -18.75 -5.14
CA GLY A 57 -20.61 -18.77 -6.54
C GLY A 57 -21.42 -17.55 -7.00
N THR A 58 -21.50 -16.48 -6.21
CA THR A 58 -22.14 -15.22 -6.65
C THR A 58 -21.29 -14.52 -7.72
N THR A 59 -21.95 -14.03 -8.78
CA THR A 59 -21.35 -13.42 -9.99
C THR A 59 -20.29 -12.35 -9.70
N TYR A 60 -20.39 -11.67 -8.55
CA TYR A 60 -19.56 -10.51 -8.21
C TYR A 60 -18.27 -10.87 -7.45
N SER A 61 -18.17 -12.06 -6.85
CA SER A 61 -16.99 -12.48 -6.07
C SER A 61 -15.75 -12.58 -6.96
N GLY A 62 -15.90 -13.14 -8.17
CA GLY A 62 -14.81 -13.21 -9.16
C GLY A 62 -14.37 -11.82 -9.66
N ALA A 63 -15.31 -10.90 -9.86
CA ALA A 63 -15.02 -9.53 -10.28
C ALA A 63 -14.25 -8.75 -9.20
N ALA A 64 -14.59 -8.93 -7.92
CA ALA A 64 -13.89 -8.30 -6.80
C ALA A 64 -12.43 -8.80 -6.68
N VAL A 65 -12.22 -10.11 -6.81
CA VAL A 65 -10.87 -10.71 -6.81
C VAL A 65 -10.06 -10.23 -8.02
N ALA A 66 -10.67 -10.19 -9.21
CA ALA A 66 -10.04 -9.68 -10.43
C ALA A 66 -9.64 -8.19 -10.29
N LEU A 67 -10.49 -7.36 -9.69
CA LEU A 67 -10.21 -5.94 -9.43
C LEU A 67 -9.01 -5.77 -8.49
N MET A 68 -8.93 -6.56 -7.41
CA MET A 68 -7.78 -6.56 -6.52
C MET A 68 -6.49 -6.95 -7.25
N LEU A 69 -6.53 -8.03 -8.05
CA LEU A 69 -5.38 -8.50 -8.81
C LEU A 69 -4.92 -7.44 -9.82
N ALA A 70 -5.86 -6.84 -10.55
CA ALA A 70 -5.60 -5.76 -11.49
C ALA A 70 -4.96 -4.54 -10.79
N THR A 71 -5.48 -4.15 -9.63
CA THR A 71 -4.92 -3.04 -8.82
C THR A 71 -3.48 -3.33 -8.42
N ALA A 72 -3.18 -4.56 -7.97
CA ALA A 72 -1.83 -4.97 -7.59
C ALA A 72 -0.86 -4.98 -8.80
N ILE A 73 -1.32 -5.46 -9.96
CA ILE A 73 -0.53 -5.47 -11.19
C ILE A 73 -0.22 -4.03 -11.64
N VAL A 74 -1.23 -3.16 -11.71
CA VAL A 74 -1.06 -1.76 -12.10
C VAL A 74 -0.09 -1.05 -11.16
N ALA A 75 -0.25 -1.21 -9.83
CA ALA A 75 0.67 -0.63 -8.87
C ALA A 75 2.11 -1.14 -9.08
N SER A 76 2.29 -2.44 -9.30
CA SER A 76 3.61 -3.05 -9.55
C SER A 76 4.27 -2.53 -10.83
N VAL A 77 3.49 -2.39 -11.92
CA VAL A 77 3.96 -1.83 -13.20
C VAL A 77 4.36 -0.37 -13.04
N VAL A 78 3.53 0.45 -12.38
CA VAL A 78 3.84 1.88 -12.16
C VAL A 78 5.08 2.04 -11.29
N ILE A 79 5.25 1.21 -10.25
CA ILE A 79 6.47 1.20 -9.43
C ILE A 79 7.68 0.80 -10.26
N GLY A 80 7.58 -0.26 -11.06
CA GLY A 80 8.67 -0.73 -11.92
C GLY A 80 9.12 0.31 -12.95
N LEU A 81 8.16 0.92 -13.65
CA LEU A 81 8.44 1.96 -14.66
C LEU A 81 9.06 3.23 -14.06
N ARG A 82 8.79 3.52 -12.78
CA ARG A 82 9.28 4.72 -12.09
C ARG A 82 10.27 4.41 -10.96
N ILE A 83 10.89 3.24 -10.96
CA ILE A 83 11.68 2.76 -9.81
C ILE A 83 12.84 3.70 -9.44
N ARG A 84 13.39 4.43 -10.42
CA ARG A 84 14.47 5.42 -10.22
C ARG A 84 13.98 6.76 -9.63
N ALA A 85 12.68 7.03 -9.65
CA ALA A 85 12.10 8.26 -9.10
C ALA A 85 11.79 8.17 -7.59
N TYR A 86 11.76 6.96 -7.03
CA TYR A 86 11.46 6.73 -5.62
C TYR A 86 12.72 6.54 -4.79
N THR A 87 12.64 6.80 -3.49
CA THR A 87 13.71 6.42 -2.58
C THR A 87 13.73 4.91 -2.36
N ARG A 88 14.93 4.33 -2.20
CA ARG A 88 15.09 2.91 -1.84
C ARG A 88 14.31 2.55 -0.58
N ALA A 89 14.36 3.43 0.42
CA ALA A 89 13.66 3.22 1.68
C ALA A 89 12.13 3.32 1.52
N GLY A 90 11.61 4.18 0.63
CA GLY A 90 10.19 4.23 0.27
C GLY A 90 9.73 2.94 -0.40
N ILE A 91 10.50 2.43 -1.36
CA ILE A 91 10.23 1.14 -2.03
C ILE A 91 10.24 -0.02 -1.03
N ILE A 92 11.27 -0.12 -0.18
CA ILE A 92 11.37 -1.17 0.84
C ILE A 92 10.15 -1.11 1.75
N LEU A 93 9.81 0.07 2.28
CA LEU A 93 8.67 0.24 3.16
C LEU A 93 7.35 -0.16 2.49
N TYR A 94 7.16 0.21 1.22
CA TYR A 94 5.99 -0.20 0.44
C TYR A 94 5.87 -1.73 0.35
N PHE A 95 6.92 -2.42 -0.10
CA PHE A 95 6.89 -3.88 -0.25
C PHE A 95 6.81 -4.59 1.10
N SER A 96 7.52 -4.13 2.13
CA SER A 96 7.41 -4.66 3.49
C SER A 96 6.00 -4.51 4.03
N THR A 97 5.30 -3.41 3.73
CA THR A 97 3.89 -3.21 4.10
C THR A 97 2.99 -4.22 3.41
N ILE A 98 3.17 -4.45 2.10
CA ILE A 98 2.41 -5.45 1.35
C ILE A 98 2.66 -6.87 1.90
N ILE A 99 3.90 -7.22 2.22
CA ILE A 99 4.24 -8.53 2.81
C ILE A 99 3.60 -8.68 4.18
N ALA A 100 3.74 -7.67 5.05
CA ALA A 100 3.14 -7.66 6.38
C ALA A 100 1.61 -7.79 6.31
N PHE A 101 0.97 -7.10 5.37
CA PHE A 101 -0.45 -7.24 5.08
C PHE A 101 -0.82 -8.69 4.71
N ASN A 102 -0.10 -9.32 3.78
CA ASN A 102 -0.42 -10.69 3.37
C ASN A 102 -0.27 -11.70 4.52
N VAL A 103 0.80 -11.60 5.30
CA VAL A 103 1.04 -12.47 6.47
C VAL A 103 -0.03 -12.25 7.54
N TRP A 104 -0.31 -10.98 7.87
CA TRP A 104 -1.35 -10.61 8.83
C TRP A 104 -2.73 -11.07 8.39
N ASN A 105 -3.09 -10.84 7.13
CA ASN A 105 -4.38 -11.22 6.58
C ASN A 105 -4.56 -12.75 6.57
N ALA A 106 -3.50 -13.51 6.26
CA ALA A 106 -3.52 -14.96 6.36
C ALA A 106 -3.74 -15.42 7.81
N ALA A 107 -3.10 -14.78 8.80
CA ALA A 107 -3.30 -15.08 10.21
C ALA A 107 -4.73 -14.74 10.68
N VAL A 108 -5.23 -13.55 10.37
CA VAL A 108 -6.60 -13.12 10.71
C VAL A 108 -7.63 -14.07 10.10
N THR A 109 -7.51 -14.35 8.81
CA THR A 109 -8.43 -15.25 8.10
C THR A 109 -8.34 -16.68 8.65
N GLY A 110 -7.12 -17.19 8.84
CA GLY A 110 -6.89 -18.54 9.38
C GLY A 110 -7.43 -18.72 10.79
N VAL A 111 -7.15 -17.79 11.71
CA VAL A 111 -7.72 -17.80 13.07
C VAL A 111 -9.23 -17.74 13.00
N SER A 112 -9.79 -16.82 12.21
CA SER A 112 -11.24 -16.64 12.07
C SER A 112 -11.94 -17.92 11.60
N ILE A 113 -11.35 -18.64 10.64
CA ILE A 113 -11.85 -19.94 10.14
C ILE A 113 -11.74 -21.02 11.22
N LEU A 114 -10.55 -21.18 11.83
CA LEU A 114 -10.25 -22.28 12.76
C LEU A 114 -11.08 -22.19 14.04
N THR A 115 -11.20 -21.00 14.59
CA THR A 115 -11.87 -20.77 15.89
C THR A 115 -13.37 -20.56 15.75
N ARG A 116 -13.87 -20.39 14.51
CA ARG A 116 -15.21 -19.85 14.23
C ARG A 116 -15.51 -18.57 15.01
N PHE A 117 -14.48 -17.84 15.46
CA PHE A 117 -14.62 -16.75 16.42
C PHE A 117 -15.58 -15.65 15.93
N TRP A 118 -15.60 -15.43 14.61
CA TRP A 118 -16.59 -14.56 13.96
C TRP A 118 -17.68 -15.32 13.18
N ALA A 119 -17.55 -16.65 13.04
CA ALA A 119 -18.41 -17.50 12.22
C ALA A 119 -19.58 -18.13 13.00
N SER A 120 -19.82 -17.75 14.26
CA SER A 120 -20.95 -18.21 15.08
C SER A 120 -22.28 -17.63 14.58
N GLY A 121 -22.74 -18.13 13.43
CA GLY A 121 -24.06 -17.84 12.87
C GLY A 121 -24.18 -16.52 12.09
N GLN A 122 -23.14 -15.69 12.00
CA GLN A 122 -23.18 -14.40 11.28
C GLN A 122 -22.05 -14.23 10.25
N PRO A 123 -22.20 -14.82 9.03
CA PRO A 123 -21.18 -14.75 7.97
C PRO A 123 -20.82 -13.32 7.54
N ILE A 124 -21.78 -12.39 7.60
CA ILE A 124 -21.58 -10.99 7.23
C ILE A 124 -20.58 -10.31 8.18
N TYR A 125 -20.73 -10.53 9.49
CA TYR A 125 -19.81 -10.01 10.50
C TYR A 125 -18.43 -10.66 10.41
N HIS A 126 -18.37 -11.96 10.06
CA HIS A 126 -17.12 -12.68 9.81
C HIS A 126 -16.27 -12.02 8.74
N PHE A 127 -16.84 -11.77 7.56
CA PHE A 127 -16.10 -11.19 6.44
C PHE A 127 -15.80 -9.71 6.66
N GLY A 128 -16.78 -8.92 7.11
CA GLY A 128 -16.62 -7.49 7.34
C GLY A 128 -15.53 -7.17 8.36
N MET A 129 -15.53 -7.85 9.51
CA MET A 129 -14.55 -7.61 10.58
C MET A 129 -13.17 -8.15 10.22
N SER A 130 -13.08 -9.31 9.58
CA SER A 130 -11.79 -9.86 9.13
C SER A 130 -11.13 -8.94 8.09
N VAL A 131 -11.92 -8.32 7.22
CA VAL A 131 -11.43 -7.34 6.24
C VAL A 131 -10.98 -6.05 6.91
N ALA A 132 -11.78 -5.51 7.85
CA ALA A 132 -11.43 -4.30 8.59
C ALA A 132 -10.14 -4.48 9.42
N VAL A 133 -9.95 -5.64 10.05
CA VAL A 133 -8.72 -5.98 10.77
C VAL A 133 -7.57 -6.27 9.80
N GLY A 134 -7.86 -6.93 8.68
CA GLY A 134 -6.88 -7.30 7.67
C GLY A 134 -6.15 -6.11 7.06
N VAL A 135 -6.83 -4.96 6.86
CA VAL A 135 -6.22 -3.76 6.26
C VAL A 135 -5.29 -2.97 7.18
N ILE A 136 -5.21 -3.28 8.48
CA ILE A 136 -4.45 -2.49 9.45
C ILE A 136 -2.99 -2.25 9.02
N PRO A 137 -2.22 -3.27 8.58
CA PRO A 137 -0.84 -3.04 8.14
C PRO A 137 -0.75 -2.09 6.95
N LEU A 138 -1.69 -2.17 5.99
CA LEU A 138 -1.71 -1.30 4.82
C LEU A 138 -1.97 0.16 5.21
N VAL A 139 -2.90 0.40 6.13
CA VAL A 139 -3.21 1.75 6.63
C VAL A 139 -2.01 2.33 7.40
N ILE A 140 -1.36 1.53 8.25
CA ILE A 140 -0.15 1.95 8.97
C ILE A 140 0.95 2.31 7.96
N GLY A 141 1.24 1.43 6.99
CA GLY A 141 2.27 1.69 5.99
C GLY A 141 1.97 2.91 5.12
N MET A 142 0.71 3.14 4.75
CA MET A 142 0.25 4.35 4.06
C MET A 142 0.56 5.60 4.88
N ILE A 143 0.20 5.63 6.16
CA ILE A 143 0.43 6.78 7.04
C ILE A 143 1.93 7.04 7.22
N VAL A 144 2.72 5.98 7.42
CA VAL A 144 4.18 6.11 7.59
C VAL A 144 4.83 6.65 6.32
N LEU A 145 4.45 6.15 5.13
CA LEU A 145 4.93 6.68 3.86
C LEU A 145 4.51 8.14 3.66
N ALA A 146 3.26 8.48 3.95
CA ALA A 146 2.74 9.83 3.80
C ALA A 146 3.44 10.85 4.72
N ARG A 147 3.87 10.44 5.91
CA ARG A 147 4.62 11.30 6.85
C ARG A 147 6.08 11.50 6.47
N ARG A 148 6.62 10.62 5.63
CA ARG A 148 8.05 10.59 5.27
C ARG A 148 8.34 11.37 3.99
N ALA A 149 7.34 11.52 3.13
CA ALA A 149 7.34 12.37 1.95
C ALA A 149 7.18 13.84 2.33
#